data_AF-A0A3C1B384-F1
#
_entry.id   AF-A0A3C1B384-F1
#
_cell.length_a   1.000
_cell.length_b   1.000
_cell.length_c   1.000
_cell.angle_alpha   90.00
_cell.angle_beta   90.00
_cell.angle_gamma   90.00
#
_symmetry.space_group_name_H-M   'P 1'
#
loop_
_entity.id
_entity.type
_entity.pdbx_description
1 polymer ?
#
loop_
_entity_poly.entity_id
_entity_poly.type
_entity_poly.pdbx_seq_one_letter_code
_entity_poly.pdbx_strand_id
1 'polypeptide(L)' 'ALRSATGFIRREITSRIRLRVSPELHFVFDDSIERGIRMTRLIDEAMGKTAGNKPEGLDDHE' A
#
# COMPACT_ATOMS: atom_id res chain seq x y z
N ALA A 1 -2.97 15.60 -9.85
CA ALA A 1 -4.25 15.14 -9.28
C ALA A 1 -4.25 15.11 -7.74
N LEU A 2 -3.40 14.35 -7.06
CA LEU A 2 -3.42 14.24 -5.58
C LEU A 2 -3.15 15.57 -4.86
N ARG A 3 -2.14 16.32 -5.30
CA ARG A 3 -1.83 17.65 -4.75
C ARG A 3 -2.99 18.65 -4.93
N SER A 4 -3.64 18.64 -6.10
CA SER A 4 -4.81 19.51 -6.35
C SER A 4 -6.04 19.10 -5.53
N ALA A 5 -6.18 17.82 -5.15
CA ALA A 5 -7.28 17.31 -4.34
C ALA A 5 -7.05 17.44 -2.82
N THR A 6 -5.90 17.98 -2.38
CA THR A 6 -5.50 17.99 -0.96
C THR A 6 -6.53 18.66 -0.04
N GLY A 7 -7.13 19.78 -0.46
CA GLY A 7 -8.14 20.48 0.35
C GLY A 7 -9.41 19.64 0.58
N PHE A 8 -9.87 18.95 -0.47
CA PHE A 8 -11.00 18.04 -0.38
C PHE A 8 -10.73 16.88 0.58
N ILE A 9 -9.58 16.21 0.42
CA ILE A 9 -9.19 15.07 1.26
C ILE A 9 -9.05 15.48 2.73
N ARG A 10 -8.44 16.65 3.02
CA ARG A 10 -8.33 17.19 4.38
C ARG A 10 -9.69 17.38 5.04
N ARG A 11 -10.65 17.96 4.32
CA ARG A 11 -12.01 18.17 4.82
C ARG A 11 -12.69 16.84 5.16
N GLU A 12 -12.62 15.87 4.25
CA GLU A 12 -13.26 14.56 4.44
C GLU A 12 -12.67 13.78 5.62
N ILE A 13 -11.35 13.71 5.74
CA ILE A 13 -10.69 13.02 6.87
C ILE A 13 -11.04 13.67 8.21
N THR A 14 -10.97 15.00 8.27
CA THR A 14 -11.25 15.76 9.49
C THR A 14 -12.70 15.55 9.95
N SER A 15 -13.65 15.54 9.01
CA SER A 15 -15.07 15.28 9.28
C SER A 15 -15.31 13.85 9.76
N ARG A 16 -14.76 12.85 9.05
CA ARG A 16 -15.00 11.42 9.32
C ARG A 16 -14.37 10.97 10.65
N ILE A 17 -13.17 11.46 10.96
CA ILE A 17 -12.43 11.10 12.19
C ILE A 17 -12.73 12.09 13.34
N ARG A 18 -13.52 13.15 13.07
CA ARG A 18 -13.88 14.20 14.03
C ARG A 18 -12.65 14.89 14.65
N LEU A 19 -11.65 15.19 13.84
CA LEU A 19 -10.47 15.92 14.29
C LEU A 19 -10.80 17.40 14.47
N ARG A 20 -10.33 18.01 15.56
CA ARG A 20 -10.46 19.45 15.78
C ARG A 20 -9.58 20.27 14.84
N VAL A 21 -8.40 19.73 14.51
CA VAL A 21 -7.41 20.36 13.61
C VAL A 21 -7.03 19.35 12.54
N SER A 22 -7.07 19.79 11.29
CA SER A 22 -6.66 18.96 10.16
C SER A 22 -5.13 18.92 10.06
N PRO A 23 -4.50 17.73 10.06
CA PRO A 23 -3.05 17.62 9.89
C PRO A 23 -2.61 18.04 8.48
N GLU A 24 -1.31 18.17 8.29
CA GLU A 24 -0.71 18.27 6.95
C GLU A 24 -0.74 16.89 6.27
N LEU A 25 -1.04 16.85 4.97
CA LEU A 25 -1.06 15.61 4.20
C LEU A 25 0.22 15.49 3.37
N HIS A 26 0.94 14.40 3.58
CA HIS A 26 2.07 14.00 2.75
C HIS A 26 1.65 12.87 1.82
N PHE A 27 1.84 13.07 0.52
CA PHE A 27 1.62 12.04 -0.49
C PHE A 27 2.97 11.43 -0.84
N VAL A 28 3.13 10.15 -0.50
CA VAL A 28 4.36 9.38 -0.74
C VAL A 28 4.00 8.19 -1.62
N PHE A 29 4.86 7.87 -2.58
CA PHE A 29 4.72 6.66 -3.38
C PHE A 29 5.08 5.45 -2.51
N ASP A 30 4.22 4.43 -2.51
CA ASP A 30 4.49 3.21 -1.76
C ASP A 30 5.16 2.17 -2.67
N ASP A 31 6.40 1.82 -2.34
CA ASP A 31 7.21 0.79 -2.98
C ASP A 31 7.11 -0.57 -2.26
N SER A 32 6.22 -0.69 -1.27
CA SER A 32 6.10 -1.87 -0.42
C SER A 32 5.77 -3.15 -1.18
N ILE A 33 5.03 -3.06 -2.29
CA ILE A 33 4.68 -4.23 -3.11
C ILE A 33 5.93 -4.84 -3.74
N GLU A 34 6.77 -4.02 -4.40
CA GLU A 34 8.02 -4.49 -5.01
C GLU A 34 8.95 -5.07 -3.94
N ARG A 35 9.08 -4.35 -2.81
CA ARG A 35 9.83 -4.83 -1.65
C ARG A 35 9.27 -6.17 -1.15
N GLY A 36 7.95 -6.32 -1.09
CA GLY A 36 7.25 -7.54 -0.68
C GLY A 36 7.59 -8.72 -1.58
N ILE A 37 7.50 -8.55 -2.90
CA ILE A 37 7.87 -9.57 -3.89
C ILE A 37 9.33 -9.98 -3.72
N ARG A 38 10.24 -9.01 -3.55
CA ARG A 38 11.66 -9.28 -3.32
C ARG A 38 11.88 -10.06 -2.03
N MET A 39 11.21 -9.67 -0.95
CA MET A 39 11.30 -10.37 0.34
C MET A 39 10.79 -11.81 0.23
N THR A 40 9.64 -12.05 -0.39
CA THR A 40 9.10 -13.40 -0.62
C THR A 40 10.09 -14.26 -1.40
N ARG A 41 10.68 -13.72 -2.47
CA ARG A 41 11.69 -14.44 -3.26
C ARG A 41 12.91 -14.83 -2.44
N LEU A 42 13.41 -13.93 -1.60
CA LEU A 42 14.55 -14.20 -0.71
C LEU A 42 14.22 -15.25 0.35
N ILE A 43 12.99 -15.24 0.87
CA ILE A 43 12.51 -16.24 1.83
C ILE A 43 12.43 -17.63 1.16
N ASP A 44 11.88 -17.70 -0.05
CA ASP A 44 11.79 -18.96 -0.81
C ASP A 44 13.17 -19.53 -1.15
N GLU A 45 14.12 -18.67 -1.55
CA GLU A 45 15.51 -19.03 -1.79
C GLU A 45 16.17 -19.58 -0.51
N ALA A 46 16.00 -18.88 0.63
CA ALA A 46 16.55 -19.31 1.92
C ALA A 46 15.95 -20.65 2.41
N MET A 47 14.69 -20.93 2.07
CA MET A 47 14.03 -22.20 2.37
C MET A 47 14.38 -23.33 1.38
N GLY A 48 15.16 -23.06 0.33
CA GLY A 48 15.50 -24.05 -0.69
C GLY A 48 14.31 -24.46 -1.56
N LYS A 49 13.22 -23.68 -1.58
CA LYS A 49 12.05 -23.93 -2.43
C LYS A 49 12.36 -23.45 -3.85
N THR A 50 12.94 -24.31 -4.68
CA THR A 50 13.17 -24.01 -6.09
C THR A 50 11.83 -24.04 -6.84
N ALA A 51 11.38 -22.86 -7.31
CA ALA A 51 10.33 -22.59 -8.30
C ALA A 51 9.28 -23.70 -8.52
N GLY A 52 8.31 -23.80 -7.60
CA GLY A 52 7.19 -24.75 -7.74
C GLY A 52 5.83 -24.25 -7.24
N ASN A 53 5.75 -23.12 -6.55
CA ASN A 53 4.47 -22.66 -6.02
C ASN A 53 4.12 -21.28 -6.59
N LYS A 54 3.15 -21.30 -7.52
CA LYS A 54 2.46 -20.10 -8.00
C LYS A 54 1.83 -19.41 -6.78
N PRO A 55 1.95 -18.08 -6.61
CA PRO A 55 1.24 -17.41 -5.54
C PRO A 55 -0.26 -17.49 -5.81
N GLU A 56 -0.95 -18.36 -5.07
CA GLU A 56 -2.39 -18.28 -4.89
C GLU A 56 -2.67 -17.04 -4.04
N GLY A 57 -3.38 -16.05 -4.60
CA GLY A 57 -3.73 -14.85 -3.85
C GLY A 57 -3.93 -13.55 -4.61
N LEU A 58 -3.99 -13.54 -5.94
CA LEU A 58 -4.75 -12.50 -6.65
C LEU A 58 -5.97 -13.17 -7.28
N ASP A 59 -6.96 -13.45 -6.44
CA ASP A 59 -8.33 -13.55 -6.91
C ASP A 59 -8.76 -12.12 -7.23
N ASP A 60 -8.71 -11.78 -8.51
CA ASP A 60 -9.44 -10.65 -9.07
C ASP A 60 -10.93 -10.94 -8.86
N HIS A 61 -11.46 -10.52 -7.71
CA HIS A 61 -12.91 -10.40 -7.55
C HIS A 61 -13.37 -9.22 -8.41
N GLU A 62 -13.83 -9.57 -9.61
CA GLU A 62 -14.59 -8.73 -10.55
C GLU A 62 -15.88 -8.18 -9.92
#